data_AF-A0A7V8VE62-F1
#
_entry.id   AF-A0A7V8VE62-F1
#
_cell.length_a   1.000
_cell.length_b   1.000
_cell.length_c   1.000
_cell.angle_alpha   90.00
_cell.angle_beta   90.00
_cell.angle_gamma   90.00
#
_symmetry.space_group_name_H-M   'P 1'
#
loop_
_entity.id
_entity.type
_entity.pdbx_description
1 polymer ?
#
loop_
_entity_poly.entity_id
_entity_poly.type
_entity_poly.pdbx_seq_one_letter_code
_entity_poly.pdbx_strand_id
1 'polypeptide(L)'
;MADAHHQTQVHDHSDHHHHHDGEAISAYFTEQLLTILVAGLFGFVAIQMYRGGMLNNLLAPQFHAWVLGGGIAILALVVLRAVAVWHEASQVHAHAGHVHIHDGHLHVHSHAHHHHEHEHHHHDHAHHHHEHEHHPGCTHAAHTHFPASAEGHSHGEQERVPTQTDSPSAASDSYGSTGRESSPSQPTPEPDRSDANAEEEDEHEADHGHSHDLSWVMARMLVLIFPVSLYFLGLPNATYSKERQLRMLGQESSIGTELLQELAKDAEVVAEKTLEDGSLQRTLKTKTGLRLLETRKPDGSQPRLEVLSGEGRRMRFNDLNDAAFDEAKRQSLQGQIAILEGRFRRLGDKEFTLFRLKMTCCAADTVPLRVRIVVPQALSGFQDFDWVEVKGQIQFVKVPGQERYLPVIIVADITDVRKTEPKGEYEL
;
A
#
# COMPACT_ATOMS: atom_id res chain seq x y z
N MET A 1 -76.67 -14.37 4.91
CA MET A 1 -76.45 -13.64 6.17
C MET A 1 -74.95 -13.47 6.30
N ALA A 2 -74.43 -12.35 5.81
CA ALA A 2 -73.03 -11.97 5.88
C ALA A 2 -73.04 -10.49 6.26
N ASP A 3 -72.71 -10.21 7.52
CA ASP A 3 -72.58 -8.86 8.05
C ASP A 3 -71.17 -8.34 7.73
N ALA A 4 -71.12 -7.26 6.95
CA ALA A 4 -69.91 -6.53 6.64
C ALA A 4 -69.83 -5.31 7.57
N HIS A 5 -68.91 -5.35 8.54
CA HIS A 5 -68.61 -4.23 9.42
C HIS A 5 -67.59 -3.30 8.74
N HIS A 6 -68.01 -2.07 8.48
CA HIS A 6 -67.20 -0.99 7.90
C HIS A 6 -66.59 -0.19 9.06
N GLN A 7 -65.28 -0.29 9.26
CA GLN A 7 -64.54 0.40 10.32
C GLN A 7 -63.87 1.66 9.73
N THR A 8 -64.51 2.81 9.90
CA THR A 8 -63.96 4.13 9.55
C THR A 8 -62.89 4.53 10.57
N GLN A 9 -61.63 4.47 10.16
CA GLN A 9 -60.46 4.94 10.92
C GLN A 9 -60.33 6.46 10.72
N VAL A 10 -60.61 7.23 11.76
CA VAL A 10 -60.49 8.68 11.77
C VAL A 10 -59.03 9.00 12.13
N HIS A 11 -58.25 9.47 11.17
CA HIS A 11 -56.88 9.94 11.40
C HIS A 11 -56.91 11.30 12.08
N ASP A 12 -56.51 11.32 13.36
CA ASP A 12 -56.28 12.52 14.16
C ASP A 12 -54.91 13.10 13.78
N HIS A 13 -54.91 14.16 12.99
CA HIS A 13 -53.70 14.90 12.61
C HIS A 13 -53.27 15.78 13.79
N SER A 14 -52.46 15.24 14.69
CA SER A 14 -51.74 16.03 15.69
C SER A 14 -50.73 16.93 14.98
N ASP A 15 -51.07 18.21 14.87
CA ASP A 15 -50.20 19.30 14.41
C ASP A 15 -48.98 19.43 15.32
N HIS A 16 -47.96 18.61 15.06
CA HIS A 16 -46.66 18.74 15.67
C HIS A 16 -45.91 19.89 14.99
N HIS A 17 -46.07 21.09 15.56
CA HIS A 17 -45.27 22.26 15.23
C HIS A 17 -43.80 22.02 15.60
N HIS A 18 -43.02 21.55 14.64
CA HIS A 18 -41.58 21.36 14.77
C HIS A 18 -40.83 22.69 14.67
N HIS A 19 -40.42 23.24 15.81
CA HIS A 19 -39.52 24.38 15.90
C HIS A 19 -38.05 23.90 15.83
N HIS A 20 -37.45 23.75 14.64
CA HIS A 20 -36.05 23.30 14.50
C HIS A 20 -35.17 24.08 13.49
N ASP A 21 -35.58 25.27 13.04
CA ASP A 21 -34.94 25.89 11.85
C ASP A 21 -33.53 26.46 12.09
N GLY A 22 -33.15 26.76 13.35
CA GLY A 22 -31.90 27.45 13.67
C GLY A 22 -30.65 26.56 13.70
N GLU A 23 -30.77 25.34 14.23
CA GLU A 23 -29.60 24.46 14.43
C GLU A 23 -29.10 23.85 13.12
N ALA A 24 -30.02 23.57 12.17
CA ALA A 24 -29.72 22.94 10.89
C ALA A 24 -28.76 23.77 10.01
N ILE A 25 -28.90 25.11 10.01
CA ILE A 25 -28.07 26.00 9.17
C ILE A 25 -26.61 26.00 9.67
N SER A 26 -26.41 26.06 10.98
CA SER A 26 -25.07 26.06 11.58
C SER A 26 -24.33 24.73 11.37
N ALA A 27 -25.07 23.62 11.44
CA ALA A 27 -24.53 22.28 11.19
C ALA A 27 -24.03 22.14 9.74
N TYR A 28 -24.82 22.62 8.77
CA TYR A 28 -24.47 22.61 7.36
C TYR A 28 -23.16 23.34 7.05
N PHE A 29 -23.00 24.59 7.50
CA PHE A 29 -21.77 25.35 7.26
C PHE A 29 -20.57 24.73 7.95
N THR A 30 -20.75 24.17 9.15
CA THR A 30 -19.68 23.49 9.89
C THR A 30 -19.17 22.27 9.12
N GLU A 31 -20.06 21.45 8.59
CA GLU A 31 -19.70 20.27 7.78
C GLU A 31 -18.97 20.66 6.49
N GLN A 32 -19.45 21.70 5.80
CA GLN A 32 -18.81 22.19 4.58
C GLN A 32 -17.41 22.74 4.83
N LEU A 33 -17.26 23.59 5.85
CA LEU A 33 -15.96 24.16 6.21
C LEU A 33 -14.96 23.08 6.60
N LEU A 34 -15.41 22.07 7.36
CA LEU A 34 -14.57 20.94 7.75
C LEU A 34 -14.14 20.11 6.53
N THR A 35 -15.05 19.86 5.58
CA THR A 35 -14.74 19.16 4.33
C THR A 35 -13.73 19.94 3.47
N ILE A 36 -13.90 21.25 3.32
CA ILE A 36 -12.97 22.15 2.63
C ILE A 36 -11.59 22.09 3.30
N LEU A 37 -11.54 22.15 4.62
CA LEU A 37 -10.29 22.10 5.39
C LEU A 37 -9.56 20.77 5.19
N VAL A 38 -10.24 19.63 5.30
CA VAL A 38 -9.63 18.32 5.15
C VAL A 38 -9.14 18.08 3.73
N ALA A 39 -9.96 18.39 2.71
CA ALA A 39 -9.53 18.30 1.32
C ALA A 39 -8.35 19.24 1.02
N GLY A 40 -8.35 20.43 1.60
CA GLY A 40 -7.24 21.38 1.54
C GLY A 40 -5.95 20.81 2.13
N LEU A 41 -6.01 20.19 3.30
CA LEU A 41 -4.86 19.53 3.92
C LEU A 41 -4.30 18.41 3.04
N PHE A 42 -5.14 17.59 2.41
CA PHE A 42 -4.68 16.54 1.49
C PHE A 42 -3.95 17.11 0.27
N GLY A 43 -4.53 18.11 -0.40
CA GLY A 43 -3.90 18.78 -1.54
C GLY A 43 -2.57 19.44 -1.15
N PHE A 44 -2.53 20.08 0.03
CA PHE A 44 -1.32 20.68 0.56
C PHE A 44 -0.22 19.66 0.88
N VAL A 45 -0.56 18.56 1.56
CA VAL A 45 0.39 17.48 1.88
C VAL A 45 0.95 16.86 0.60
N ALA A 46 0.12 16.61 -0.42
CA ALA A 46 0.58 16.08 -1.70
C ALA A 46 1.65 16.98 -2.37
N ILE A 47 1.43 18.30 -2.37
CA ILE A 47 2.40 19.27 -2.90
C ILE A 47 3.66 19.34 -2.03
N GLN A 48 3.51 19.31 -0.71
CA GLN A 48 4.65 19.32 0.22
C GLN A 48 5.49 18.04 0.12
N MET A 49 4.87 16.88 -0.09
CA MET A 49 5.57 15.62 -0.36
C MET A 49 6.38 15.68 -1.66
N TYR A 50 5.83 16.31 -2.70
CA TYR A 50 6.56 16.56 -3.95
C TYR A 50 7.75 17.50 -3.72
N ARG A 51 7.52 18.65 -3.07
CA ARG A 51 8.56 19.67 -2.83
C ARG A 51 9.67 19.19 -1.91
N GLY A 52 9.33 18.35 -0.92
CA GLY A 52 10.28 17.77 0.02
C GLY A 52 11.05 16.56 -0.52
N GLY A 53 10.79 16.12 -1.76
CA GLY A 53 11.43 14.94 -2.35
C GLY A 53 11.01 13.61 -1.70
N MET A 54 10.01 13.61 -0.81
CA MET A 54 9.54 12.41 -0.12
C MET A 54 8.90 11.40 -1.09
N LEU A 55 8.36 11.89 -2.21
CA LEU A 55 7.83 11.02 -3.27
C LEU A 55 8.89 10.11 -3.88
N ASN A 56 10.17 10.50 -3.89
CA ASN A 56 11.26 9.64 -4.39
C ASN A 56 11.37 8.32 -3.61
N ASN A 57 10.95 8.32 -2.35
CA ASN A 57 10.99 7.13 -1.50
C ASN A 57 9.70 6.31 -1.59
N LEU A 58 8.58 6.90 -2.04
CA LEU A 58 7.27 6.23 -1.97
C LEU A 58 6.81 5.71 -3.32
N LEU A 59 7.10 6.42 -4.39
CA LEU A 59 6.56 6.19 -5.72
C LEU A 59 7.66 6.30 -6.77
N ALA A 60 7.54 5.53 -7.84
CA ALA A 60 8.44 5.65 -8.98
C ALA A 60 8.32 7.05 -9.63
N PRO A 61 9.41 7.62 -10.20
CA PRO A 61 9.44 9.01 -10.69
C PRO A 61 8.34 9.36 -11.70
N GLN A 62 7.88 8.38 -12.51
CA GLN A 62 6.81 8.58 -13.47
C GLN A 62 5.47 8.99 -12.83
N PHE A 63 5.25 8.71 -11.55
CA PHE A 63 4.01 9.04 -10.84
C PHE A 63 4.06 10.40 -10.14
N HIS A 64 5.24 11.02 -10.01
CA HIS A 64 5.39 12.25 -9.22
C HIS A 64 4.61 13.42 -9.81
N ALA A 65 4.63 13.55 -11.15
CA ALA A 65 3.89 14.60 -11.85
C ALA A 65 2.37 14.44 -11.66
N TRP A 66 1.86 13.20 -11.66
CA TRP A 66 0.45 12.91 -11.46
C TRP A 66 -0.02 13.23 -10.04
N VAL A 67 0.79 12.89 -9.02
CA VAL A 67 0.49 13.23 -7.62
C VAL A 67 0.49 14.74 -7.40
N LEU A 68 1.48 15.45 -7.97
CA LEU A 68 1.53 16.91 -7.91
C LEU A 68 0.31 17.54 -8.60
N GLY A 69 0.00 17.09 -9.81
CA GLY A 69 -1.16 17.57 -10.57
C GLY A 69 -2.47 17.33 -9.84
N GLY A 70 -2.65 16.13 -9.25
CA GLY A 70 -3.80 15.81 -8.41
C GLY A 70 -3.91 16.69 -7.16
N GLY A 71 -2.80 16.95 -6.47
CA GLY A 71 -2.76 17.86 -5.33
C GLY A 71 -3.15 19.29 -5.69
N ILE A 72 -2.65 19.82 -6.81
CA ILE A 72 -3.01 21.15 -7.33
C ILE A 72 -4.50 21.20 -7.70
N ALA A 73 -5.02 20.18 -8.39
CA ALA A 73 -6.42 20.11 -8.78
C ALA A 73 -7.37 20.09 -7.56
N ILE A 74 -7.02 19.31 -6.52
CA ILE A 74 -7.77 19.27 -5.26
C ILE A 74 -7.76 20.66 -4.60
N LEU A 75 -6.61 21.33 -4.51
CA LEU A 75 -6.56 22.68 -3.94
C LEU A 75 -7.39 23.70 -4.74
N ALA A 76 -7.35 23.64 -6.07
CA ALA A 76 -8.17 24.52 -6.90
C ALA A 76 -9.67 24.31 -6.63
N LEU A 77 -10.11 23.06 -6.52
CA LEU A 77 -11.50 22.73 -6.18
C LEU A 77 -11.89 23.18 -4.77
N VAL A 78 -10.98 23.08 -3.81
CA VAL A 78 -11.15 23.59 -2.43
C VAL A 78 -11.36 25.11 -2.44
N VAL A 79 -10.57 25.87 -3.22
CA VAL A 79 -10.75 27.32 -3.35
C VAL A 79 -12.09 27.66 -3.98
N LEU A 80 -12.49 26.97 -5.06
CA LEU A 80 -13.79 27.18 -5.71
C LEU A 80 -14.95 26.93 -4.74
N ARG A 81 -14.88 25.85 -3.95
CA ARG A 81 -15.87 25.52 -2.92
C ARG A 81 -15.91 26.56 -1.81
N ALA A 82 -14.76 27.01 -1.32
CA ALA A 82 -14.68 28.05 -0.29
C ALA A 82 -15.32 29.37 -0.75
N VAL A 83 -15.09 29.76 -2.01
CA VAL A 83 -15.71 30.95 -2.62
C VAL A 83 -17.23 30.80 -2.72
N ALA A 84 -17.72 29.63 -3.16
CA ALA A 84 -19.15 29.35 -3.23
C ALA A 84 -19.84 29.44 -1.85
N VAL A 85 -19.27 28.77 -0.84
CA VAL A 85 -19.78 28.80 0.54
C VAL A 85 -19.75 30.22 1.11
N TRP A 86 -18.70 31.00 0.81
CA TRP A 86 -18.61 32.40 1.22
C TRP A 86 -19.72 33.26 0.58
N HIS A 87 -20.01 33.05 -0.71
CA HIS A 87 -21.11 33.73 -1.40
C HIS A 87 -22.48 33.36 -0.80
N GLU A 88 -22.71 32.08 -0.50
CA GLU A 88 -23.96 31.62 0.13
C GLU A 88 -24.12 32.20 1.55
N ALA A 89 -23.07 32.14 2.38
CA ALA A 89 -23.07 32.72 3.72
C ALA A 89 -23.33 34.23 3.70
N SER A 90 -22.79 34.95 2.71
CA SER A 90 -23.02 36.39 2.53
C SER A 90 -24.47 36.70 2.15
N GLN A 91 -25.15 35.84 1.38
CA GLN A 91 -26.56 36.04 1.02
C GLN A 91 -27.49 35.81 2.22
N VAL A 92 -27.21 34.79 3.05
CA VAL A 92 -27.99 34.52 4.27
C VAL A 92 -27.92 35.70 5.25
N HIS A 93 -26.75 36.35 5.38
CA HIS A 93 -26.60 37.53 6.23
C HIS A 93 -27.42 38.74 5.76
N ALA A 94 -27.65 38.88 4.46
CA ALA A 94 -28.41 40.00 3.91
C ALA A 94 -29.92 39.91 4.25
N HIS A 95 -30.45 38.71 4.48
CA HIS A 95 -31.86 38.48 4.83
C HIS A 95 -32.13 38.37 6.34
N ALA A 96 -31.10 38.21 7.16
CA ALA A 96 -31.23 38.15 8.63
C ALA A 96 -31.43 39.54 9.29
N GLY A 97 -31.51 40.62 8.51
CA GLY A 97 -31.49 42.02 8.98
C GLY A 97 -32.79 42.55 9.61
N HIS A 98 -33.84 41.75 9.78
CA HIS A 98 -35.12 42.22 10.35
C HIS A 98 -35.65 41.28 11.45
N VAL A 99 -34.87 41.09 12.51
CA VAL A 99 -35.38 40.52 13.77
C VAL A 99 -36.06 41.66 14.55
N HIS A 100 -37.39 41.69 14.53
CA HIS A 100 -38.15 42.60 15.39
C HIS A 100 -38.35 41.97 16.77
N ILE A 101 -37.79 42.59 17.80
CA ILE A 101 -38.10 42.25 19.20
C ILE A 101 -39.37 43.02 19.57
N HIS A 102 -40.51 42.35 19.61
CA HIS A 102 -41.75 42.88 20.18
C HIS A 102 -42.07 42.12 21.47
N ASP A 103 -42.23 42.87 22.58
CA ASP A 103 -42.86 42.44 23.83
C ASP A 103 -42.56 41.00 24.31
N GLY A 104 -41.28 40.66 24.45
CA GLY A 104 -40.85 39.45 25.15
C GLY A 104 -41.03 38.14 24.36
N HIS A 105 -41.46 38.18 23.10
CA HIS A 105 -41.57 36.99 22.25
C HIS A 105 -40.93 37.20 20.87
N LEU A 106 -40.07 36.26 20.49
CA LEU A 106 -39.27 36.31 19.26
C LEU A 106 -40.04 35.62 18.12
N HIS A 107 -40.50 36.36 17.12
CA HIS A 107 -41.14 35.80 15.93
C HIS A 107 -40.29 36.05 14.68
N VAL A 108 -39.95 34.99 13.96
CA VAL A 108 -39.27 35.01 12.66
C VAL A 108 -40.31 34.67 11.60
N HIS A 109 -40.73 35.64 10.77
CA HIS A 109 -41.66 35.41 9.66
C HIS A 109 -40.90 35.37 8.33
N SER A 110 -40.89 34.22 7.65
CA SER A 110 -40.46 34.12 6.25
C SER A 110 -41.62 34.46 5.33
N HIS A 111 -41.65 35.68 4.82
CA HIS A 111 -42.68 36.11 3.87
C HIS A 111 -42.22 35.89 2.42
N ALA A 112 -42.60 34.77 1.82
CA ALA A 112 -42.76 34.68 0.38
C ALA A 112 -44.15 35.19 0.02
N HIS A 113 -44.29 36.51 -0.15
CA HIS A 113 -45.53 37.11 -0.64
C HIS A 113 -45.71 36.81 -2.14
N HIS A 114 -46.21 35.62 -2.45
CA HIS A 114 -47.00 35.45 -3.66
C HIS A 114 -48.40 35.96 -3.37
N HIS A 115 -48.62 37.22 -3.77
CA HIS A 115 -49.94 37.79 -3.92
C HIS A 115 -50.69 37.02 -5.01
N HIS A 116 -51.25 35.86 -4.67
CA HIS A 116 -52.39 35.35 -5.40
C HIS A 116 -53.62 36.04 -4.82
N GLU A 117 -54.14 36.99 -5.58
CA GLU A 117 -55.51 37.46 -5.44
C GLU A 117 -56.43 36.25 -5.65
N HIS A 118 -56.74 35.56 -4.56
CA HIS A 118 -57.82 34.60 -4.53
C HIS A 118 -59.09 35.36 -4.16
N GLU A 119 -59.86 35.64 -5.19
CA GLU A 119 -61.25 36.06 -5.11
C GLU A 119 -62.00 35.07 -4.21
N HIS A 120 -62.38 35.55 -3.02
CA HIS A 120 -62.98 34.74 -1.98
C HIS A 120 -64.37 34.28 -2.41
N HIS A 121 -64.49 33.01 -2.81
CA HIS A 121 -65.78 32.33 -2.80
C HIS A 121 -66.17 32.07 -1.34
N HIS A 122 -67.14 32.86 -0.89
CA HIS A 122 -67.89 32.65 0.34
C HIS A 122 -68.51 31.25 0.34
N HIS A 123 -68.00 30.36 1.17
CA HIS A 123 -68.74 29.17 1.59
C HIS A 123 -69.18 29.37 3.03
N ASP A 124 -70.48 29.61 3.19
CA ASP A 124 -71.21 29.45 4.45
C ASP A 124 -71.06 28.00 4.90
N HIS A 125 -70.26 27.76 5.94
CA HIS A 125 -70.24 26.50 6.64
C HIS A 125 -71.03 26.64 7.94
N ALA A 126 -72.23 26.08 7.93
CA ALA A 126 -73.05 25.87 9.11
C ALA A 126 -72.27 25.04 10.14
N HIS A 127 -72.03 25.64 11.30
CA HIS A 127 -71.35 25.04 12.44
C HIS A 127 -72.22 23.92 13.02
N HIS A 128 -71.79 22.66 12.85
CA HIS A 128 -72.28 21.57 13.69
C HIS A 128 -71.47 21.55 14.99
N HIS A 129 -72.12 22.01 16.06
CA HIS A 129 -71.66 21.84 17.43
C HIS A 129 -71.74 20.35 17.79
N HIS A 130 -70.61 19.72 18.06
CA HIS A 130 -70.56 18.47 18.81
C HIS A 130 -70.04 18.78 20.21
N GLU A 131 -70.96 18.72 21.17
CA GLU A 131 -70.65 18.63 22.60
C GLU A 131 -70.01 17.25 22.85
N HIS A 132 -68.79 17.24 23.39
CA HIS A 132 -68.17 16.02 23.91
C HIS A 132 -68.34 16.01 25.44
N GLU A 133 -69.18 15.09 25.92
CA GLU A 133 -69.26 14.73 27.34
C GLU A 133 -68.00 13.97 27.76
N HIS A 134 -67.29 14.48 28.77
CA HIS A 134 -66.17 13.79 29.39
C HIS A 134 -66.67 12.77 30.43
N HIS A 135 -66.44 11.49 30.17
CA HIS A 135 -66.65 10.44 31.15
C HIS A 135 -65.45 10.36 32.12
N PRO A 136 -65.67 10.44 33.46
CA PRO A 136 -64.61 10.30 34.44
C PRO A 136 -64.44 8.83 34.83
N GLY A 137 -63.25 8.27 34.60
CA GLY A 137 -62.85 7.03 35.26
C GLY A 137 -62.06 6.07 34.37
N CYS A 138 -60.74 6.23 34.32
CA CYS A 138 -59.81 5.14 34.08
C CYS A 138 -58.55 5.37 34.90
N THR A 139 -58.42 4.62 35.99
CA THR A 139 -57.24 4.53 36.84
C THR A 139 -56.17 3.72 36.12
N HIS A 140 -55.08 4.35 35.70
CA HIS A 140 -53.90 3.62 35.25
C HIS A 140 -53.10 3.15 36.46
N ALA A 141 -53.20 1.84 36.71
CA ALA A 141 -52.44 1.13 37.71
C ALA A 141 -50.96 1.01 37.32
N ALA A 142 -50.13 1.04 38.34
CA ALA A 142 -48.68 0.96 38.30
C ALA A 142 -48.19 -0.32 37.59
N HIS A 143 -47.22 -0.16 36.68
CA HIS A 143 -46.36 -1.25 36.26
C HIS A 143 -44.94 -1.04 36.81
N THR A 144 -44.55 -2.03 37.60
CA THR A 144 -43.31 -2.17 38.36
C THR A 144 -42.13 -2.58 37.48
N HIS A 145 -40.93 -2.26 37.98
CA HIS A 145 -39.62 -2.55 37.41
C HIS A 145 -39.15 -4.03 37.57
N PHE A 146 -38.15 -4.37 36.73
CA PHE A 146 -37.06 -5.38 36.85
C PHE A 146 -37.35 -6.88 36.55
N PRO A 147 -36.34 -7.72 36.21
CA PRO A 147 -34.91 -7.44 35.89
C PRO A 147 -34.30 -8.16 34.65
N ALA A 148 -33.10 -7.69 34.30
CA ALA A 148 -31.93 -8.35 33.71
C ALA A 148 -32.04 -9.80 33.19
N SER A 149 -31.68 -9.98 31.91
CA SER A 149 -31.16 -11.24 31.38
C SER A 149 -29.75 -11.02 30.84
N ALA A 150 -28.82 -11.79 31.39
CA ALA A 150 -27.45 -11.92 30.95
C ALA A 150 -27.39 -13.00 29.87
N GLU A 151 -26.95 -12.66 28.67
CA GLU A 151 -26.53 -13.64 27.67
C GLU A 151 -25.08 -13.36 27.27
N GLY A 152 -24.21 -14.27 27.71
CA GLY A 152 -22.81 -14.31 27.35
C GLY A 152 -22.65 -14.97 25.98
N HIS A 153 -22.01 -14.26 25.05
CA HIS A 153 -21.48 -14.86 23.83
C HIS A 153 -20.04 -15.34 24.09
N SER A 154 -19.90 -16.66 24.19
CA SER A 154 -18.63 -17.37 24.17
C SER A 154 -18.20 -17.60 22.71
N HIS A 155 -17.03 -17.08 22.33
CA HIS A 155 -16.35 -17.50 21.10
C HIS A 155 -15.38 -18.65 21.43
N GLY A 156 -15.71 -19.83 20.94
CA GLY A 156 -14.84 -21.01 20.98
C GLY A 156 -13.66 -20.85 20.04
N GLU A 157 -12.46 -20.83 20.62
CA GLU A 157 -11.17 -20.91 19.95
C GLU A 157 -10.92 -22.38 19.56
N GLN A 158 -11.01 -22.69 18.26
CA GLN A 158 -10.68 -24.02 17.73
C GLN A 158 -9.26 -24.00 17.16
N GLU A 159 -8.34 -24.50 17.98
CA GLU A 159 -6.95 -24.80 17.67
C GLU A 159 -6.89 -25.92 16.60
N ARG A 160 -6.48 -25.58 15.37
CA ARG A 160 -6.13 -26.57 14.34
C ARG A 160 -4.61 -26.76 14.29
N VAL A 161 -4.19 -27.87 14.87
CA VAL A 161 -2.92 -28.56 14.64
C VAL A 161 -2.84 -29.03 13.18
N PRO A 162 -1.76 -28.75 12.42
CA PRO A 162 -1.54 -29.41 11.14
C PRO A 162 -0.81 -30.74 11.35
N THR A 163 -1.51 -31.83 11.10
CA THR A 163 -0.99 -33.20 11.03
C THR A 163 -0.13 -33.38 9.78
N GLN A 164 1.09 -33.86 10.02
CA GLN A 164 1.98 -34.49 9.05
C GLN A 164 1.26 -35.63 8.32
N THR A 165 1.33 -35.64 6.99
CA THR A 165 1.15 -36.84 6.18
C THR A 165 2.32 -36.97 5.21
N ASP A 166 3.20 -37.91 5.55
CA ASP A 166 4.13 -38.55 4.63
C ASP A 166 3.34 -39.32 3.55
N SER A 167 3.80 -39.26 2.30
CA SER A 167 3.70 -40.37 1.33
C SER A 167 4.50 -40.11 0.05
N PRO A 168 4.87 -41.18 -0.69
CA PRO A 168 6.22 -41.33 -1.25
C PRO A 168 6.34 -41.15 -2.77
N SER A 169 7.60 -40.98 -3.16
CA SER A 169 8.25 -41.33 -4.43
C SER A 169 7.53 -42.36 -5.33
N ALA A 170 7.34 -42.01 -6.61
CA ALA A 170 7.59 -42.91 -7.74
C ALA A 170 7.76 -42.13 -9.06
N ALA A 171 8.67 -42.66 -9.88
CA ALA A 171 9.07 -42.21 -11.21
C ALA A 171 7.94 -42.34 -12.26
N SER A 172 8.03 -41.57 -13.35
CA SER A 172 8.22 -42.10 -14.72
C SER A 172 7.92 -41.07 -15.81
N ASP A 173 8.79 -41.07 -16.82
CA ASP A 173 8.56 -40.97 -18.26
C ASP A 173 7.97 -39.70 -18.92
N SER A 174 8.89 -38.98 -19.57
CA SER A 174 8.91 -38.74 -21.04
C SER A 174 7.61 -38.94 -21.80
N TYR A 175 7.08 -37.87 -22.42
CA TYR A 175 6.58 -37.90 -23.81
C TYR A 175 6.51 -36.47 -24.36
N GLY A 176 7.15 -36.24 -25.51
CA GLY A 176 6.85 -35.11 -26.37
C GLY A 176 5.70 -35.46 -27.31
N SER A 177 4.88 -34.49 -27.69
CA SER A 177 4.30 -34.41 -29.04
C SER A 177 3.50 -33.12 -29.23
N THR A 178 3.61 -32.63 -30.46
CA THR A 178 2.84 -31.60 -31.15
C THR A 178 1.33 -31.79 -31.07
N GLY A 179 0.55 -30.71 -31.03
CA GLY A 179 -0.90 -30.81 -31.19
C GLY A 179 -1.61 -29.46 -31.17
N ARG A 180 -1.93 -28.97 -32.36
CA ARG A 180 -2.77 -27.81 -32.68
C ARG A 180 -4.22 -28.28 -32.63
N GLU A 181 -5.03 -27.82 -31.68
CA GLU A 181 -6.49 -27.96 -31.76
C GLU A 181 -7.23 -26.73 -31.24
N SER A 182 -8.26 -26.42 -32.00
CA SER A 182 -9.15 -25.27 -31.98
C SER A 182 -10.22 -25.44 -30.90
N SER A 183 -10.43 -24.42 -30.05
CA SER A 183 -11.55 -24.39 -29.10
C SER A 183 -12.85 -23.96 -29.78
N PRO A 184 -13.97 -24.69 -29.59
CA PRO A 184 -15.30 -24.21 -29.94
C PRO A 184 -15.95 -23.44 -28.78
N SER A 185 -16.67 -22.39 -29.14
CA SER A 185 -17.46 -21.50 -28.30
C SER A 185 -18.57 -22.24 -27.53
N GLN A 186 -18.70 -21.98 -26.22
CA GLN A 186 -19.87 -22.35 -25.43
C GLN A 186 -20.89 -21.21 -25.38
N PRO A 187 -22.21 -21.51 -25.45
CA PRO A 187 -23.28 -20.53 -25.28
C PRO A 187 -23.62 -20.28 -23.80
N THR A 188 -23.94 -19.03 -23.49
CA THR A 188 -24.48 -18.52 -22.22
C THR A 188 -25.93 -18.96 -22.00
N PRO A 189 -26.36 -19.33 -20.78
CA PRO A 189 -27.77 -19.55 -20.46
C PRO A 189 -28.46 -18.22 -20.06
N GLU A 190 -29.62 -17.97 -20.67
CA GLU A 190 -30.59 -16.95 -20.23
C GLU A 190 -31.23 -17.35 -18.89
N PRO A 191 -31.46 -16.41 -17.96
CA PRO A 191 -32.32 -16.64 -16.81
C PRO A 191 -33.80 -16.37 -17.16
N ASP A 192 -34.60 -17.36 -16.78
CA ASP A 192 -36.04 -17.48 -16.97
C ASP A 192 -36.84 -16.44 -16.17
N ARG A 193 -37.95 -16.02 -16.76
CA ARG A 193 -38.91 -15.03 -16.25
C ARG A 193 -40.06 -15.80 -15.62
N SER A 194 -40.32 -15.62 -14.33
CA SER A 194 -41.58 -16.02 -13.70
C SER A 194 -42.02 -14.99 -12.66
N ASP A 195 -43.05 -14.24 -13.03
CA ASP A 195 -44.30 -13.97 -12.28
C ASP A 195 -44.17 -13.70 -10.78
N ALA A 196 -44.37 -12.46 -10.33
CA ALA A 196 -45.68 -11.87 -10.02
C ALA A 196 -46.37 -12.53 -8.80
N ASN A 197 -46.15 -11.95 -7.62
CA ASN A 197 -47.14 -11.86 -6.56
C ASN A 197 -46.90 -10.56 -5.79
N ALA A 198 -47.92 -9.71 -5.84
CA ALA A 198 -48.06 -8.51 -5.05
C ALA A 198 -48.68 -8.90 -3.71
N GLU A 199 -47.95 -8.71 -2.63
CA GLU A 199 -48.49 -8.62 -1.28
C GLU A 199 -48.03 -7.27 -0.73
N GLU A 200 -48.99 -6.35 -0.64
CA GLU A 200 -48.88 -5.06 0.08
C GLU A 200 -48.86 -5.36 1.58
N GLU A 201 -47.67 -5.29 2.19
CA GLU A 201 -47.53 -5.18 3.63
C GLU A 201 -47.22 -3.73 3.98
N ASP A 202 -48.26 -3.01 4.42
CA ASP A 202 -48.21 -1.69 5.07
C ASP A 202 -47.55 -1.84 6.45
N GLU A 203 -46.21 -1.87 6.48
CA GLU A 203 -45.44 -1.69 7.70
C GLU A 203 -45.17 -0.21 7.91
N HIS A 204 -46.01 0.43 8.74
CA HIS A 204 -45.74 1.71 9.36
C HIS A 204 -44.59 1.58 10.38
N GLU A 205 -43.36 1.42 9.90
CA GLU A 205 -42.16 1.68 10.70
C GLU A 205 -42.06 3.19 10.90
N ALA A 206 -42.43 3.65 12.11
CA ALA A 206 -42.05 4.95 12.62
C ALA A 206 -40.52 4.98 12.77
N ASP A 207 -39.84 5.31 11.66
CA ASP A 207 -38.40 5.49 11.56
C ASP A 207 -37.97 6.66 12.46
N HIS A 208 -37.56 6.31 13.67
CA HIS A 208 -36.89 7.21 14.61
C HIS A 208 -35.45 7.46 14.14
N GLY A 209 -35.31 8.13 13.00
CA GLY A 209 -34.05 8.73 12.55
C GLY A 209 -33.59 9.86 13.47
N HIS A 210 -32.30 10.21 13.40
CA HIS A 210 -31.66 11.44 13.91
C HIS A 210 -30.67 11.36 15.10
N SER A 211 -30.02 10.22 15.39
CA SER A 211 -28.82 10.25 16.28
C SER A 211 -27.57 9.52 15.79
N HIS A 212 -27.62 8.87 14.61
CA HIS A 212 -26.50 8.07 14.12
C HIS A 212 -25.51 8.79 13.18
N ASP A 213 -25.79 10.02 12.75
CA ASP A 213 -24.91 10.70 11.77
C ASP A 213 -23.58 11.21 12.37
N LEU A 214 -23.55 11.57 13.65
CA LEU A 214 -22.33 12.15 14.23
C LEU A 214 -21.18 11.13 14.34
N SER A 215 -21.49 9.87 14.61
CA SER A 215 -20.48 8.81 14.71
C SER A 215 -19.86 8.49 13.35
N TRP A 216 -20.65 8.54 12.28
CA TRP A 216 -20.21 8.30 10.92
C TRP A 216 -19.30 9.43 10.41
N VAL A 217 -19.67 10.69 10.66
CA VAL A 217 -18.82 11.84 10.32
C VAL A 217 -17.49 11.76 11.06
N MET A 218 -17.49 11.45 12.36
CA MET A 218 -16.25 11.29 13.14
C MET A 218 -15.37 10.15 12.62
N ALA A 219 -15.96 9.01 12.25
CA ALA A 219 -15.23 7.90 11.65
C ALA A 219 -14.56 8.30 10.33
N ARG A 220 -15.30 8.99 9.45
CA ARG A 220 -14.75 9.51 8.18
C ARG A 220 -13.61 10.50 8.43
N MET A 221 -13.76 11.39 9.41
CA MET A 221 -12.72 12.36 9.76
C MET A 221 -11.46 11.68 10.29
N LEU A 222 -11.57 10.65 11.12
CA LEU A 222 -10.41 9.88 11.58
C LEU A 222 -9.69 9.18 10.42
N VAL A 223 -10.42 8.55 9.50
CA VAL A 223 -9.85 7.89 8.32
C VAL A 223 -9.14 8.91 7.41
N LEU A 224 -9.69 10.12 7.27
CA LEU A 224 -9.12 11.18 6.44
C LEU A 224 -7.95 11.91 7.11
N ILE A 225 -7.98 12.11 8.43
CA ILE A 225 -6.88 12.78 9.14
C ILE A 225 -5.68 11.84 9.29
N PHE A 226 -5.91 10.52 9.34
CA PHE A 226 -4.85 9.55 9.58
C PHE A 226 -3.64 9.68 8.61
N PRO A 227 -3.80 9.71 7.27
CA PRO A 227 -2.65 9.90 6.35
C PRO A 227 -1.89 11.22 6.57
N VAL A 228 -2.61 12.30 6.88
CA VAL A 228 -2.02 13.62 7.16
C VAL A 228 -1.20 13.56 8.46
N SER A 229 -1.75 12.96 9.51
CA SER A 229 -1.05 12.76 10.78
C SER A 229 0.19 11.88 10.61
N LEU A 230 0.10 10.79 9.85
CA LEU A 230 1.26 9.93 9.55
C LEU A 230 2.39 10.71 8.87
N TYR A 231 2.05 11.61 7.94
CA TYR A 231 3.03 12.48 7.28
C TYR A 231 3.76 13.38 8.29
N PHE A 232 3.02 14.04 9.18
CA PHE A 232 3.61 14.89 10.21
C PHE A 232 4.42 14.12 11.27
N LEU A 233 4.06 12.87 11.53
CA LEU A 233 4.83 11.96 12.40
C LEU A 233 6.09 11.41 11.72
N GLY A 234 6.32 11.67 10.44
CA GLY A 234 7.50 11.20 9.71
C GLY A 234 7.55 9.68 9.49
N LEU A 235 6.45 8.96 9.73
CA LEU A 235 6.36 7.51 9.56
C LEU A 235 6.66 7.00 8.14
N PRO A 236 6.38 7.74 7.05
CA PRO A 236 6.79 7.32 5.70
C PRO A 236 8.30 7.18 5.51
N ASN A 237 9.12 7.79 6.38
CA ASN A 237 10.56 7.64 6.34
C ASN A 237 11.04 6.42 7.14
N ALA A 238 10.27 5.99 8.14
CA ALA A 238 10.61 4.84 8.98
C ALA A 238 10.49 3.51 8.23
N THR A 239 9.66 3.45 7.18
CA THR A 239 9.59 2.28 6.28
C THR A 239 10.88 2.06 5.47
N TYR A 240 11.87 2.96 5.54
CA TYR A 240 13.20 2.77 4.95
C TYR A 240 14.29 2.54 6.00
N SER A 241 13.92 2.25 7.25
CA SER A 241 14.88 2.03 8.31
C SER A 241 15.86 0.89 7.98
N LYS A 242 17.08 1.00 8.51
CA LYS A 242 18.14 0.00 8.34
C LYS A 242 17.63 -1.40 8.72
N GLU A 243 16.78 -1.49 9.73
CA GLU A 243 16.19 -2.74 10.20
C GLU A 243 15.29 -3.38 9.14
N ARG A 244 14.46 -2.60 8.43
CA ARG A 244 13.64 -3.15 7.33
C ARG A 244 14.52 -3.62 6.18
N GLN A 245 15.56 -2.86 5.83
CA GLN A 245 16.50 -3.29 4.77
C GLN A 245 17.22 -4.59 5.17
N LEU A 246 17.66 -4.71 6.42
CA LEU A 246 18.24 -5.96 6.96
C LEU A 246 17.25 -7.14 6.88
N ARG A 247 15.98 -6.91 7.24
CA ARG A 247 14.92 -7.94 7.14
C ARG A 247 14.69 -8.37 5.68
N MET A 248 14.64 -7.43 4.74
CA MET A 248 14.45 -7.72 3.31
C MET A 248 15.62 -8.49 2.70
N LEU A 249 16.86 -8.20 3.11
CA LEU A 249 18.04 -8.92 2.63
C LEU A 249 18.15 -10.34 3.23
N GLY A 250 17.44 -10.62 4.33
CA GLY A 250 17.38 -11.93 4.97
C GLY A 250 18.69 -12.38 5.64
N GLN A 251 18.69 -13.59 6.19
CA GLN A 251 19.91 -14.27 6.63
C GLN A 251 20.53 -14.96 5.41
N GLU A 252 21.64 -14.41 4.92
CA GLU A 252 22.37 -15.01 3.81
C GLU A 252 23.56 -15.79 4.35
N SER A 253 23.72 -17.04 3.93
CA SER A 253 24.90 -17.83 4.22
C SER A 253 26.12 -17.26 3.48
N SER A 254 27.30 -17.37 4.09
CA SER A 254 28.57 -17.15 3.38
C SER A 254 28.76 -18.27 2.36
N ILE A 255 29.20 -17.93 1.15
CA ILE A 255 29.48 -18.91 0.08
C ILE A 255 30.94 -19.42 0.19
N GLY A 256 31.73 -18.81 1.07
CA GLY A 256 33.03 -19.27 1.56
C GLY A 256 34.18 -19.03 0.58
N THR A 257 35.40 -19.05 1.15
CA THR A 257 36.66 -19.25 0.40
C THR A 257 36.69 -20.56 -0.39
N GLU A 258 35.82 -21.50 -0.03
CA GLU A 258 35.61 -22.78 -0.70
C GLU A 258 35.20 -22.59 -2.17
N LEU A 259 34.47 -21.51 -2.49
CA LEU A 259 34.07 -21.23 -3.87
C LEU A 259 35.25 -21.10 -4.83
N LEU A 260 36.31 -20.40 -4.43
CA LEU A 260 37.50 -20.25 -5.30
C LEU A 260 38.24 -21.56 -5.49
N GLN A 261 38.33 -22.36 -4.43
CA GLN A 261 38.95 -23.68 -4.49
C GLN A 261 38.13 -24.61 -5.40
N GLU A 262 36.81 -24.58 -5.28
CA GLU A 262 35.90 -25.36 -6.12
C GLU A 262 36.00 -24.96 -7.59
N LEU A 263 36.00 -23.65 -7.88
CA LEU A 263 36.14 -23.13 -9.24
C LEU A 263 37.51 -23.46 -9.85
N ALA A 264 38.56 -23.56 -9.03
CA ALA A 264 39.91 -23.89 -9.47
C ALA A 264 40.11 -25.38 -9.81
N LYS A 265 39.30 -26.30 -9.26
CA LYS A 265 39.42 -27.76 -9.52
C LYS A 265 39.35 -28.11 -11.01
N ASP A 266 38.54 -27.36 -11.75
CA ASP A 266 38.24 -27.59 -13.16
C ASP A 266 39.04 -26.65 -14.11
N ALA A 267 40.04 -25.95 -13.59
CA ALA A 267 40.76 -24.94 -14.35
C ALA A 267 41.91 -25.52 -15.18
N GLU A 268 42.06 -25.02 -16.42
CA GLU A 268 43.16 -25.37 -17.31
C GLU A 268 44.35 -24.41 -17.11
N VAL A 269 45.57 -24.94 -17.12
CA VAL A 269 46.80 -24.12 -17.04
C VAL A 269 47.06 -23.48 -18.41
N VAL A 270 46.92 -22.16 -18.51
CA VAL A 270 47.13 -21.40 -19.75
C VAL A 270 48.56 -20.89 -19.87
N ALA A 271 49.20 -20.57 -18.74
CA ALA A 271 50.59 -20.14 -18.71
C ALA A 271 51.26 -20.61 -17.41
N GLU A 272 52.56 -20.89 -17.47
CA GLU A 272 53.37 -21.25 -16.32
C GLU A 272 54.69 -20.48 -16.37
N LYS A 273 55.11 -19.96 -15.22
CA LYS A 273 56.37 -19.23 -15.05
C LYS A 273 56.97 -19.54 -13.69
N THR A 274 58.26 -19.83 -13.64
CA THR A 274 59.03 -19.93 -12.39
C THR A 274 59.57 -18.54 -12.02
N LEU A 275 59.33 -18.11 -10.79
CA LEU A 275 59.83 -16.85 -10.23
C LEU A 275 61.27 -17.02 -9.71
N GLU A 276 61.98 -15.91 -9.50
CA GLU A 276 63.39 -15.92 -9.07
C GLU A 276 63.60 -16.55 -7.69
N ASP A 277 62.58 -16.55 -6.83
CA ASP A 277 62.56 -17.19 -5.51
C ASP A 277 62.28 -18.71 -5.57
N GLY A 278 62.14 -19.27 -6.77
CA GLY A 278 61.79 -20.68 -6.99
C GLY A 278 60.30 -20.98 -6.89
N SER A 279 59.45 -19.99 -6.63
CA SER A 279 57.99 -20.17 -6.63
C SER A 279 57.46 -20.41 -8.04
N LEU A 280 56.49 -21.32 -8.18
CA LEU A 280 55.82 -21.61 -9.44
C LEU A 280 54.55 -20.77 -9.56
N GLN A 281 54.44 -19.98 -10.62
CA GLN A 281 53.27 -19.17 -10.92
C GLN A 281 52.55 -19.72 -12.16
N ARG A 282 51.28 -20.09 -12.00
CA ARG A 282 50.42 -20.62 -13.06
C ARG A 282 49.25 -19.69 -13.29
N THR A 283 49.00 -19.32 -14.54
CA THR A 283 47.74 -18.69 -14.93
C THR A 283 46.76 -19.79 -15.29
N LEU A 284 45.71 -19.93 -14.49
CA LEU A 284 44.63 -20.88 -14.70
C LEU A 284 43.45 -20.17 -15.37
N LYS A 285 42.74 -20.86 -16.27
CA LYS A 285 41.48 -20.41 -16.83
C LYS A 285 40.43 -21.47 -16.56
N THR A 286 39.38 -21.10 -15.83
CA THR A 286 38.26 -22.00 -15.58
C THR A 286 37.41 -22.16 -16.84
N LYS A 287 36.56 -23.18 -16.87
CA LYS A 287 35.50 -23.32 -17.90
C LYS A 287 34.58 -22.10 -17.97
N THR A 288 34.44 -21.37 -16.86
CA THR A 288 33.66 -20.14 -16.77
C THR A 288 34.39 -18.89 -17.28
N GLY A 289 35.65 -19.03 -17.72
CA GLY A 289 36.47 -17.92 -18.18
C GLY A 289 37.12 -17.09 -17.06
N LEU A 290 36.94 -17.47 -15.79
CA LEU A 290 37.66 -16.90 -14.65
C LEU A 290 39.15 -17.13 -14.85
N ARG A 291 39.94 -16.05 -14.76
CA ARG A 291 41.40 -16.15 -14.85
C ARG A 291 41.98 -16.04 -13.46
N LEU A 292 42.63 -17.09 -13.01
CA LEU A 292 43.28 -17.18 -11.70
C LEU A 292 44.79 -17.22 -11.88
N LEU A 293 45.51 -16.64 -10.95
CA LEU A 293 46.95 -16.72 -10.79
C LEU A 293 47.21 -17.60 -9.56
N GLU A 294 47.61 -18.84 -9.78
CA GLU A 294 48.06 -19.76 -8.74
C GLU A 294 49.55 -19.52 -8.49
N THR A 295 49.94 -19.14 -7.27
CA THR A 295 51.34 -19.06 -6.85
C THR A 295 51.62 -20.13 -5.80
N ARG A 296 52.50 -21.08 -6.15
CA ARG A 296 52.93 -22.16 -5.26
C ARG A 296 54.38 -21.94 -4.84
N LYS A 297 54.60 -21.79 -3.54
CA LYS A 297 55.93 -21.67 -2.97
C LYS A 297 56.66 -23.02 -2.94
N PRO A 298 58.00 -23.03 -2.99
CA PRO A 298 58.79 -24.27 -2.92
C PRO A 298 58.71 -24.97 -1.56
N ASP A 299 58.26 -24.27 -0.51
CA ASP A 299 58.10 -24.78 0.86
C ASP A 299 56.93 -25.77 1.02
N GLY A 300 56.13 -26.00 -0.02
CA GLY A 300 54.97 -26.89 0.02
C GLY A 300 53.74 -26.28 0.71
N SER A 301 53.75 -24.98 1.02
CA SER A 301 52.57 -24.28 1.51
C SER A 301 51.43 -24.30 0.49
N GLN A 302 50.20 -24.12 0.98
CA GLN A 302 49.00 -24.12 0.14
C GLN A 302 49.14 -23.07 -0.98
N PRO A 303 48.75 -23.40 -2.22
CA PRO A 303 48.83 -22.47 -3.33
C PRO A 303 47.95 -21.25 -3.06
N ARG A 304 48.50 -20.06 -3.31
CA ARG A 304 47.77 -18.80 -3.24
C ARG A 304 47.11 -18.55 -4.59
N LEU A 305 45.78 -18.45 -4.59
CA LEU A 305 44.98 -18.12 -5.79
C LEU A 305 44.61 -16.64 -5.76
N GLU A 306 44.90 -15.93 -6.85
CA GLU A 306 44.52 -14.53 -7.05
C GLU A 306 43.74 -14.39 -8.35
N VAL A 307 42.75 -13.49 -8.42
CA VAL A 307 42.06 -13.22 -9.69
C VAL A 307 42.89 -12.23 -10.50
N LEU A 308 42.97 -12.43 -11.82
CA LEU A 308 43.56 -11.43 -12.70
C LEU A 308 42.54 -10.34 -13.05
N SER A 309 42.86 -9.09 -12.68
CA SER A 309 42.06 -7.91 -13.05
C SER A 309 42.24 -7.53 -14.51
N GLY A 310 41.20 -6.92 -15.10
CA GLY A 310 41.22 -6.32 -16.43
C GLY A 310 40.43 -5.01 -16.48
N GLU A 311 40.25 -4.43 -17.67
CA GLU A 311 39.35 -3.30 -17.85
C GLU A 311 37.91 -3.71 -17.58
N GLY A 312 37.24 -2.95 -16.70
CA GLY A 312 35.88 -3.22 -16.26
C GLY A 312 34.84 -2.39 -17.00
N ARG A 313 33.66 -2.96 -17.20
CA ARG A 313 32.47 -2.25 -17.72
C ARG A 313 31.52 -1.93 -16.58
N ARG A 314 31.01 -0.69 -16.51
CA ARG A 314 29.95 -0.34 -15.56
C ARG A 314 28.67 -1.10 -15.90
N MET A 315 28.12 -1.82 -14.94
CA MET A 315 26.91 -2.66 -15.10
C MET A 315 25.80 -2.24 -14.13
N ARG A 316 24.57 -2.65 -14.43
CA ARG A 316 23.39 -2.46 -13.59
C ARG A 316 23.11 -3.75 -12.79
N PHE A 317 22.48 -3.65 -11.62
CA PHE A 317 22.13 -4.84 -10.86
C PHE A 317 21.03 -5.63 -11.55
N ASN A 318 20.11 -4.94 -12.24
CA ASN A 318 19.07 -5.56 -13.06
C ASN A 318 19.69 -6.51 -14.10
N ASP A 319 20.72 -6.07 -14.82
CA ASP A 319 21.36 -6.90 -15.85
C ASP A 319 21.90 -8.22 -15.28
N LEU A 320 22.52 -8.17 -14.08
CA LEU A 320 23.08 -9.34 -13.43
C LEU A 320 22.02 -10.23 -12.76
N ASN A 321 21.00 -9.63 -12.16
CA ASN A 321 19.91 -10.38 -11.53
C ASN A 321 19.04 -11.05 -12.60
N ASP A 322 18.72 -10.35 -13.69
CA ASP A 322 18.01 -10.93 -14.84
C ASP A 322 18.84 -12.04 -15.49
N ALA A 323 20.16 -11.83 -15.64
CA ALA A 323 21.04 -12.87 -16.14
C ALA A 323 21.03 -14.11 -15.23
N ALA A 324 20.94 -13.97 -13.91
CA ALA A 324 20.87 -15.13 -13.02
C ALA A 324 19.69 -16.09 -13.34
N PHE A 325 18.60 -15.59 -13.93
CA PHE A 325 17.45 -16.41 -14.36
C PHE A 325 17.51 -16.85 -15.83
N ASP A 326 18.39 -16.30 -16.66
CA ASP A 326 18.50 -16.55 -18.11
C ASP A 326 19.88 -17.14 -18.47
N GLU A 327 19.90 -18.40 -18.92
CA GLU A 327 21.15 -19.11 -19.21
C GLU A 327 22.02 -18.45 -20.27
N ALA A 328 21.42 -17.96 -21.36
CA ALA A 328 22.16 -17.33 -22.45
C ALA A 328 22.83 -16.05 -21.96
N LYS A 329 22.10 -15.25 -21.15
CA LYS A 329 22.66 -14.05 -20.52
C LYS A 329 23.78 -14.41 -19.53
N ARG A 330 23.62 -15.46 -18.69
CA ARG A 330 24.70 -15.91 -17.79
C ARG A 330 25.95 -16.22 -18.58
N GLN A 331 25.85 -17.07 -19.60
CA GLN A 331 27.00 -17.48 -20.41
C GLN A 331 27.70 -16.28 -21.06
N SER A 332 26.93 -15.28 -21.52
CA SER A 332 27.50 -14.08 -22.14
C SER A 332 28.24 -13.16 -21.15
N LEU A 333 27.74 -13.01 -19.92
CA LEU A 333 28.29 -12.10 -18.92
C LEU A 333 29.36 -12.75 -18.04
N GLN A 334 29.32 -14.07 -17.89
CA GLN A 334 30.24 -14.80 -17.05
C GLN A 334 31.69 -14.60 -17.51
N GLY A 335 32.57 -14.31 -16.56
CA GLY A 335 33.97 -14.01 -16.84
C GLY A 335 34.23 -12.59 -17.32
N GLN A 336 33.22 -11.73 -17.55
CA GLN A 336 33.48 -10.31 -17.81
C GLN A 336 33.85 -9.57 -16.51
N ILE A 337 34.60 -8.47 -16.63
CA ILE A 337 34.89 -7.58 -15.51
C ILE A 337 33.78 -6.54 -15.40
N ALA A 338 33.05 -6.53 -14.30
CA ALA A 338 32.03 -5.54 -13.99
C ALA A 338 32.56 -4.49 -13.01
N ILE A 339 32.04 -3.27 -13.16
CA ILE A 339 32.06 -2.22 -12.14
C ILE A 339 30.62 -2.03 -11.68
N LEU A 340 30.35 -2.35 -10.41
CA LEU A 340 29.05 -2.16 -9.77
C LEU A 340 29.15 -1.15 -8.64
N GLU A 341 28.04 -0.50 -8.35
CA GLU A 341 27.97 0.44 -7.24
C GLU A 341 26.67 0.27 -6.47
N GLY A 342 26.76 0.09 -5.16
CA GLY A 342 25.60 -0.15 -4.31
C GLY A 342 25.88 0.00 -2.83
N ARG A 343 24.90 -0.40 -2.03
CA ARG A 343 25.00 -0.41 -0.57
C ARG A 343 25.76 -1.65 -0.12
N PHE A 344 26.74 -1.45 0.75
CA PHE A 344 27.53 -2.50 1.36
C PHE A 344 26.75 -3.17 2.51
N ARG A 345 26.76 -4.51 2.58
CA ARG A 345 26.34 -5.26 3.77
C ARG A 345 27.34 -6.38 4.04
N ARG A 346 27.97 -6.37 5.20
CA ARG A 346 28.93 -7.41 5.58
C ARG A 346 28.22 -8.76 5.78
N LEU A 347 28.79 -9.84 5.23
CA LEU A 347 28.42 -11.22 5.59
C LEU A 347 29.53 -11.92 6.39
N GLY A 348 30.79 -11.61 6.10
CA GLY A 348 31.95 -12.16 6.79
C GLY A 348 33.18 -11.30 6.57
N ASP A 349 34.36 -11.84 6.89
CA ASP A 349 35.61 -11.08 6.76
C ASP A 349 35.95 -10.79 5.29
N LYS A 350 35.74 -11.79 4.43
CA LYS A 350 36.10 -11.78 3.01
C LYS A 350 34.89 -11.74 2.06
N GLU A 351 33.71 -11.52 2.63
CA GLU A 351 32.44 -11.57 1.92
C GLU A 351 31.49 -10.48 2.36
N PHE A 352 30.84 -9.87 1.39
CA PHE A 352 29.78 -8.91 1.62
C PHE A 352 28.81 -8.92 0.43
N THR A 353 27.58 -8.48 0.66
CA THR A 353 26.60 -8.30 -0.40
C THR A 353 26.58 -6.82 -0.76
N LEU A 354 26.69 -6.55 -2.05
CA LEU A 354 26.35 -5.27 -2.61
C LEU A 354 24.87 -5.33 -3.03
N PHE A 355 24.09 -4.31 -2.74
CA PHE A 355 22.69 -4.30 -3.15
C PHE A 355 22.19 -2.91 -3.54
N ARG A 356 21.15 -2.90 -4.37
CA ARG A 356 20.34 -1.73 -4.75
C ARG A 356 18.88 -2.08 -4.58
N LEU A 357 18.02 -1.08 -4.41
CA LEU A 357 16.58 -1.29 -4.34
C LEU A 357 15.96 -1.08 -5.71
N LYS A 358 15.06 -1.96 -6.14
CA LYS A 358 14.24 -1.79 -7.33
C LYS A 358 12.80 -1.58 -6.92
N MET A 359 12.18 -0.52 -7.44
CA MET A 359 10.77 -0.20 -7.20
C MET A 359 10.04 -0.16 -8.54
N THR A 360 8.98 -0.96 -8.67
CA THR A 360 8.17 -1.00 -9.91
C THR A 360 7.08 0.06 -9.88
N CYS A 361 6.28 0.11 -8.81
CA CYS A 361 5.20 1.08 -8.66
C CYS A 361 5.30 1.91 -7.36
N CYS A 362 5.52 1.26 -6.22
CA CYS A 362 5.56 1.91 -4.92
C CYS A 362 6.54 1.24 -3.94
N ALA A 363 6.75 1.90 -2.79
CA ALA A 363 7.62 1.44 -1.71
C ALA A 363 7.31 0.01 -1.21
N ALA A 364 6.05 -0.44 -1.31
CA ALA A 364 5.65 -1.78 -0.91
C ALA A 364 6.23 -2.86 -1.85
N ASP A 365 6.37 -2.53 -3.13
CA ASP A 365 6.89 -3.41 -4.18
C ASP A 365 8.42 -3.33 -4.31
N THR A 366 9.07 -2.67 -3.35
CA THR A 366 10.52 -2.52 -3.39
C THR A 366 11.19 -3.86 -3.11
N VAL A 367 11.97 -4.36 -4.06
CA VAL A 367 12.75 -5.59 -3.94
C VAL A 367 14.25 -5.30 -3.96
N PRO A 368 15.07 -5.97 -3.12
CA PRO A 368 16.51 -5.81 -3.17
C PRO A 368 17.11 -6.61 -4.33
N LEU A 369 17.83 -5.92 -5.22
CA LEU A 369 18.70 -6.54 -6.20
C LEU A 369 20.08 -6.74 -5.57
N ARG A 370 20.57 -7.96 -5.56
CA ARG A 370 21.74 -8.35 -4.78
C ARG A 370 22.82 -8.93 -5.67
N VAL A 371 24.08 -8.66 -5.30
CA VAL A 371 25.26 -9.29 -5.89
C VAL A 371 26.22 -9.61 -4.76
N ARG A 372 26.64 -10.87 -4.67
CA ARG A 372 27.61 -11.29 -3.65
C ARG A 372 29.00 -10.88 -4.09
N ILE A 373 29.78 -10.29 -3.19
CA ILE A 373 31.15 -9.90 -3.44
C ILE A 373 32.08 -10.76 -2.60
N VAL A 374 33.09 -11.33 -3.25
CA VAL A 374 34.17 -12.09 -2.61
C VAL A 374 35.48 -11.33 -2.82
N VAL A 375 36.20 -11.08 -1.73
CA VAL A 375 37.50 -10.39 -1.72
C VAL A 375 38.61 -11.30 -1.19
N PRO A 376 39.87 -11.09 -1.61
CA PRO A 376 40.97 -11.96 -1.17
C PRO A 376 41.35 -11.77 0.30
N GLN A 377 41.04 -10.60 0.87
CA GLN A 377 41.51 -10.13 2.17
C GLN A 377 40.38 -9.53 3.00
N ALA A 378 40.55 -9.48 4.32
CA ALA A 378 39.56 -8.93 5.22
C ALA A 378 39.33 -7.43 4.97
N LEU A 379 38.06 -7.02 4.84
CA LEU A 379 37.69 -5.61 4.64
C LEU A 379 37.59 -4.86 5.97
N SER A 380 38.42 -3.84 6.15
CA SER A 380 38.33 -2.87 7.25
C SER A 380 37.86 -1.51 6.75
N GLY A 381 37.28 -0.71 7.66
CA GLY A 381 36.88 0.68 7.34
C GLY A 381 35.52 0.86 6.65
N PHE A 382 34.78 -0.21 6.35
CA PHE A 382 33.42 -0.15 5.78
C PHE A 382 32.36 -0.46 6.83
N GLN A 383 31.31 0.37 6.87
CA GLN A 383 30.12 0.17 7.69
C GLN A 383 28.97 -0.35 6.84
N ASP A 384 28.04 -1.08 7.45
CA ASP A 384 26.82 -1.49 6.77
C ASP A 384 26.06 -0.26 6.24
N PHE A 385 25.56 -0.40 5.01
CA PHE A 385 24.90 0.62 4.21
C PHE A 385 25.81 1.73 3.66
N ASP A 386 27.14 1.62 3.77
CA ASP A 386 28.06 2.49 3.04
C ASP A 386 27.85 2.34 1.52
N TRP A 387 28.00 3.43 0.78
CA TRP A 387 28.02 3.39 -0.68
C TRP A 387 29.41 2.97 -1.16
N VAL A 388 29.45 1.90 -1.95
CA VAL A 388 30.69 1.27 -2.39
C VAL A 388 30.60 0.96 -3.88
N GLU A 389 31.67 1.30 -4.60
CA GLU A 389 31.95 0.83 -5.95
C GLU A 389 32.90 -0.38 -5.87
N VAL A 390 32.56 -1.43 -6.60
CA VAL A 390 33.31 -2.68 -6.68
C VAL A 390 33.63 -2.97 -8.13
N LYS A 391 34.90 -3.24 -8.42
CA LYS A 391 35.34 -3.80 -9.70
C LYS A 391 35.81 -5.24 -9.52
N GLY A 392 35.32 -6.16 -10.33
CA GLY A 392 35.72 -7.56 -10.28
C GLY A 392 35.10 -8.41 -11.38
N GLN A 393 35.45 -9.70 -11.40
CA GLN A 393 34.99 -10.62 -12.43
C GLN A 393 33.65 -11.27 -12.04
N ILE A 394 32.69 -11.26 -12.98
CA ILE A 394 31.36 -11.83 -12.79
C ILE A 394 31.42 -13.35 -12.84
N GLN A 395 30.76 -14.01 -11.90
CA GLN A 395 30.48 -15.44 -11.86
C GLN A 395 29.01 -15.67 -11.50
N PHE A 396 28.45 -16.79 -11.94
CA PHE A 396 27.12 -17.22 -11.52
C PHE A 396 27.23 -18.54 -10.79
N VAL A 397 26.86 -18.56 -9.52
CA VAL A 397 27.01 -19.74 -8.66
C VAL A 397 25.63 -20.32 -8.37
N LYS A 398 25.43 -21.62 -8.64
CA LYS A 398 24.20 -22.32 -8.28
C LYS A 398 24.12 -22.45 -6.76
N VAL A 399 23.00 -22.03 -6.16
CA VAL A 399 22.81 -22.13 -4.71
C VAL A 399 22.56 -23.61 -4.35
N PRO A 400 23.30 -24.20 -3.40
CA PRO A 400 23.09 -25.59 -3.00
C PRO A 400 21.63 -25.86 -2.60
N GLY A 401 21.04 -26.91 -3.16
CA GLY A 401 19.65 -27.30 -2.91
C GLY A 401 18.59 -26.42 -3.60
N GLN A 402 18.99 -25.48 -4.46
CA GLN A 402 18.05 -24.62 -5.19
C GLN A 402 18.41 -24.53 -6.68
N GLU A 403 17.41 -24.46 -7.55
CA GLU A 403 17.58 -24.27 -9.01
C GLU A 403 17.83 -22.81 -9.40
N ARG A 404 18.33 -21.99 -8.46
CA ARG A 404 18.63 -20.57 -8.70
C ARG A 404 20.13 -20.33 -8.73
N TYR A 405 20.56 -19.44 -9.61
CA TYR A 405 21.92 -18.90 -9.64
C TYR A 405 21.98 -17.59 -8.87
N LEU A 406 23.12 -17.33 -8.23
CA LEU A 406 23.42 -16.05 -7.60
C LEU A 406 24.55 -15.36 -8.38
N PRO A 407 24.42 -14.07 -8.74
CA PRO A 407 25.54 -13.32 -9.29
C PRO A 407 26.56 -13.06 -8.19
N VAL A 408 27.81 -13.45 -8.46
CA VAL A 408 28.97 -13.27 -7.59
C VAL A 408 30.00 -12.45 -8.35
N ILE A 409 30.54 -11.40 -7.73
CA ILE A 409 31.72 -10.69 -8.23
C ILE A 409 32.92 -11.08 -7.38
N ILE A 410 33.94 -11.61 -8.05
CA ILE A 410 35.21 -11.93 -7.41
C ILE A 410 36.18 -10.79 -7.68
N VAL A 411 36.60 -10.13 -6.61
CA VAL A 411 37.51 -8.99 -6.65
C VAL A 411 38.94 -9.50 -6.60
N ALA A 412 39.81 -8.98 -7.47
CA ALA A 412 41.22 -9.34 -7.50
C ALA A 412 42.02 -8.67 -6.39
N ASP A 413 41.78 -7.37 -6.17
CA ASP A 413 42.53 -6.53 -5.25
C ASP A 413 41.58 -5.68 -4.40
N ILE A 414 41.88 -5.52 -3.11
CA ILE A 414 41.05 -4.73 -2.18
C ILE A 414 40.90 -3.26 -2.60
N THR A 415 41.86 -2.71 -3.35
CA THR A 415 41.84 -1.35 -3.90
C THR A 415 40.78 -1.14 -4.98
N ASP A 416 40.20 -2.23 -5.49
CA ASP A 416 39.06 -2.25 -6.40
C ASP A 416 37.70 -2.18 -5.65
N VAL A 417 37.72 -2.06 -4.32
CA VAL A 417 36.57 -1.76 -3.46
C VAL A 417 36.73 -0.35 -2.89
N ARG A 418 35.92 0.59 -3.36
CA ARG A 418 36.07 2.02 -3.03
C ARG A 418 34.79 2.59 -2.45
N LYS A 419 34.90 3.37 -1.37
CA LYS A 419 33.76 4.18 -0.92
C LYS A 419 33.44 5.25 -1.96
N THR A 420 32.15 5.51 -2.12
CA THR A 420 31.63 6.53 -3.03
C THR A 420 30.65 7.42 -2.31
N GLU A 421 30.33 8.56 -2.91
CA GLU A 421 29.28 9.43 -2.39
C GLU A 421 27.90 8.76 -2.53
N PRO A 422 26.95 9.07 -1.63
CA PRO A 422 25.61 8.55 -1.75
C PRO A 422 24.97 8.87 -3.10
N LYS A 423 24.49 7.82 -3.78
CA LYS A 423 23.64 7.96 -4.96
C LYS A 423 22.19 7.66 -4.63
N GLY A 424 21.29 7.93 -5.58
CA GLY A 424 19.88 7.58 -5.45
C GLY A 424 19.73 6.10 -5.06
N GLU A 425 18.89 5.85 -4.05
CA GLU A 425 18.69 4.52 -3.44
C GLU A 425 18.23 3.47 -4.47
N TYR A 426 17.43 3.93 -5.44
CA TYR A 426 16.78 3.08 -6.41
C TYR A 426 17.59 2.89 -7.68
N GLU A 427 17.49 1.70 -8.23
CA GLU A 427 17.82 1.41 -9.60
C GLU A 427 16.60 1.68 -10.49
N LEU A 428 16.62 2.85 -11.14
CA LEU A 428 15.69 3.23 -12.19
C LEU A 428 15.99 2.45 -13.46
#